data_AF-A0A1I2FF93-F1
#
_entry.id   AF-A0A1I2FF93-F1
#
_cell.length_a   1.000
_cell.length_b   1.000
_cell.length_c   1.000
_cell.angle_alpha   90.00
_cell.angle_beta   90.00
_cell.angle_gamma   90.00
#
_symmetry.space_group_name_H-M   'P 1'
#
loop_
_entity.id
_entity.type
_entity.pdbx_description
1 polymer ?
#
loop_
_entity_poly.entity_id
_entity_poly.type
_entity_poly.pdbx_seq_one_letter_code
_entity_poly.pdbx_strand_id
1 'polypeptide(L)'
;MVHDYPSCSQCGEYRKVALRKPEIGLCHNCADKTHRKGLCKICRNDHLPLELHHLAGRKHAPNTIPICLNCHAMLSRRQYEWPDLWLKEPCALFLIWGILDFYVLTLNPAIPFEIFSEQCVEAMSEVSRKNAIGPFSLIQIMLFIVVLVWAIKAIPASAIKSIEEPQYAK
;
A
#
# COMPACT_ATOMS: atom_id res chain seq x y z
N MET A 1 10.82 -27.04 1.68
CA MET A 1 9.61 -26.80 2.49
C MET A 1 8.51 -26.39 1.51
N VAL A 2 7.49 -27.22 1.34
CA VAL A 2 6.33 -26.87 0.52
C VAL A 2 5.49 -25.92 1.37
N HIS A 3 5.34 -24.68 0.92
CA HIS A 3 4.50 -23.72 1.63
C HIS A 3 3.04 -24.13 1.47
N ASP A 4 2.34 -24.33 2.58
CA ASP A 4 0.96 -24.86 2.63
C ASP A 4 -0.11 -23.78 2.33
N TYR A 5 0.29 -22.68 1.69
CA TYR A 5 -0.61 -21.57 1.37
C TYR A 5 -0.87 -21.47 -0.14
N PRO A 6 -2.10 -21.12 -0.57
CA PRO A 6 -2.40 -20.89 -1.97
C PRO A 6 -1.48 -19.82 -2.58
N SER A 7 -0.91 -20.12 -3.74
CA SER A 7 -0.04 -19.19 -4.48
C SER A 7 -0.27 -19.29 -5.98
N CYS A 8 0.17 -18.26 -6.70
CA CYS A 8 0.10 -18.22 -8.15
C CYS A 8 1.07 -19.25 -8.73
N SER A 9 0.54 -20.20 -9.47
CA SER A 9 1.29 -21.27 -10.13
C SER A 9 2.36 -20.77 -11.11
N GLN A 10 2.25 -19.55 -11.61
CA GLN A 10 3.18 -18.99 -12.60
C GLN A 10 4.29 -18.11 -12.00
N CYS A 11 3.99 -17.33 -10.96
CA CYS A 11 4.93 -16.33 -10.44
C CYS A 11 5.16 -16.41 -8.93
N GLY A 12 4.51 -17.36 -8.24
CA GLY A 12 4.66 -17.53 -6.79
C GLY A 12 3.99 -16.45 -5.93
N GLU A 13 3.25 -15.50 -6.52
CA GLU A 13 2.44 -14.54 -5.77
C GLU A 13 1.51 -15.27 -4.80
N TYR A 14 1.63 -15.00 -3.50
CA TYR A 14 0.90 -15.72 -2.47
C TYR A 14 -0.06 -14.84 -1.68
N ARG A 15 -0.03 -13.52 -1.91
CA ARG A 15 -0.92 -12.61 -1.19
C ARG A 15 -2.34 -12.86 -1.64
N LYS A 16 -3.21 -13.25 -0.70
CA LYS A 16 -4.60 -13.61 -0.95
C LYS A 16 -5.36 -12.58 -1.79
N VAL A 17 -5.16 -11.29 -1.50
CA VAL A 17 -5.82 -10.17 -2.23
C VAL A 17 -5.32 -10.05 -3.67
N ALA A 18 -4.10 -10.50 -3.97
CA ALA A 18 -3.55 -10.50 -5.32
C ALA A 18 -3.97 -11.75 -6.13
N LEU A 19 -4.60 -12.75 -5.51
CA LEU A 19 -5.10 -13.95 -6.19
C LEU A 19 -6.49 -13.70 -6.76
N ARG A 20 -6.60 -13.71 -8.10
CA ARG A 20 -7.85 -13.43 -8.81
C ARG A 20 -8.74 -14.66 -8.95
N LYS A 21 -8.11 -15.80 -9.21
CA LYS A 21 -8.80 -17.09 -9.44
C LYS A 21 -8.12 -18.17 -8.59
N PRO A 22 -8.47 -18.26 -7.30
CA PRO A 22 -7.86 -19.22 -6.38
C PRO A 22 -7.97 -20.66 -6.88
N GLU A 23 -9.08 -21.00 -7.54
CA GLU A 23 -9.38 -22.34 -8.07
C GLU A 23 -8.41 -22.82 -9.15
N ILE A 24 -7.83 -21.90 -9.94
CA ILE A 24 -6.80 -22.21 -10.93
C ILE A 24 -5.42 -21.69 -10.52
N GLY A 25 -5.28 -21.16 -9.30
CA GLY A 25 -4.02 -20.66 -8.76
C GLY A 25 -3.37 -19.58 -9.63
N LEU A 26 -4.12 -18.54 -10.04
CA LEU A 26 -3.55 -17.39 -10.77
C LEU A 26 -3.81 -16.06 -10.07
N CYS A 27 -2.77 -15.22 -10.04
CA CYS A 27 -2.86 -13.84 -9.58
C CYS A 27 -3.45 -12.89 -10.64
N HIS A 28 -3.81 -11.67 -10.23
CA HIS A 28 -4.34 -10.66 -11.14
C HIS A 28 -3.40 -10.38 -12.33
N ASN A 29 -2.09 -10.29 -12.10
CA ASN A 29 -1.11 -10.05 -13.15
C ASN A 29 -1.03 -11.21 -14.16
N CYS A 30 -0.93 -12.45 -13.68
CA CYS A 30 -0.76 -13.65 -14.52
C CYS A 30 -2.05 -14.04 -15.26
N ALA A 31 -3.22 -13.74 -14.67
CA ALA A 31 -4.50 -14.00 -15.30
C ALA A 31 -4.86 -12.97 -16.39
N ASP A 32 -4.18 -11.83 -16.44
CA ASP A 32 -4.49 -10.75 -17.36
C ASP A 32 -3.83 -10.91 -18.73
N LYS A 33 -4.59 -10.61 -19.78
CA LYS A 33 -4.14 -10.68 -21.19
C LYS A 33 -4.44 -9.40 -21.97
N THR A 34 -5.01 -8.39 -21.32
CA THR A 34 -5.64 -7.24 -21.99
C THR A 34 -4.94 -5.94 -21.72
N HIS A 35 -4.32 -5.78 -20.54
CA HIS A 35 -3.68 -4.53 -20.16
C HIS A 35 -2.31 -4.37 -20.83
N ARG A 36 -1.94 -3.11 -21.07
CA ARG A 36 -0.58 -2.79 -21.52
C ARG A 36 0.41 -3.11 -20.40
N LYS A 37 1.55 -3.68 -20.79
CA LYS A 37 2.62 -4.03 -19.86
C LYS A 37 3.56 -2.86 -19.63
N GLY A 38 4.11 -2.75 -18.41
CA GLY A 38 5.08 -1.72 -18.08
C GLY A 38 5.65 -1.87 -16.67
N LEU A 39 6.25 -0.79 -16.17
CA LEU A 39 6.86 -0.71 -14.84
C LEU A 39 5.84 -0.31 -13.77
N CYS A 40 5.66 -1.16 -12.76
CA CYS A 40 4.81 -0.83 -11.62
C CYS A 40 5.46 0.20 -10.69
N LYS A 41 4.73 1.26 -10.31
CA LYS A 41 5.24 2.29 -9.40
C LYS A 41 5.33 1.86 -7.93
N ILE A 42 4.68 0.77 -7.53
CA ILE A 42 4.74 0.20 -6.17
C ILE A 42 5.85 -0.84 -6.11
N CYS A 43 5.68 -2.00 -6.76
CA CYS A 43 6.63 -3.12 -6.62
C CYS A 43 7.90 -3.00 -7.48
N ARG A 44 7.99 -1.99 -8.36
CA ARG A 44 9.15 -1.74 -9.24
C ARG A 44 9.52 -2.86 -10.22
N ASN A 45 8.72 -3.92 -10.28
CA ASN A 45 8.85 -4.93 -11.32
C ASN A 45 8.36 -4.39 -12.67
N ASP A 46 9.05 -4.80 -13.73
CA ASP A 46 8.77 -4.44 -15.10
C ASP A 46 7.88 -5.48 -15.80
N HIS A 47 7.47 -5.15 -17.02
CA HIS A 47 6.69 -6.03 -17.89
C HIS A 47 5.39 -6.59 -17.25
N LEU A 48 4.81 -5.88 -16.28
CA LEU A 48 3.55 -6.24 -15.62
C LEU A 48 2.35 -5.52 -16.26
N PRO A 49 1.16 -6.14 -16.32
CA PRO A 49 -0.04 -5.46 -16.78
C PRO A 49 -0.38 -4.29 -15.85
N LEU A 50 -0.56 -3.10 -16.41
CA LEU A 50 -0.78 -1.87 -15.65
C LEU A 50 -2.21 -1.35 -15.76
N GLU A 51 -2.70 -0.81 -14.66
CA GLU A 51 -3.96 -0.08 -14.54
C GLU A 51 -3.73 1.23 -13.77
N LEU A 52 -4.52 2.26 -14.10
CA LEU A 52 -4.50 3.52 -13.37
C LEU A 52 -5.29 3.38 -12.08
N HIS A 53 -4.62 3.53 -10.95
CA HIS A 53 -5.26 3.53 -9.64
C HIS A 53 -5.52 4.95 -9.16
N HIS A 54 -6.74 5.23 -8.71
CA HIS A 54 -7.07 6.50 -8.06
C HIS A 54 -6.51 6.51 -6.64
N LEU A 55 -5.57 7.40 -6.33
CA LEU A 55 -4.96 7.47 -4.99
C LEU A 55 -6.01 7.71 -3.90
N ALA A 56 -7.08 8.40 -4.25
CA ALA A 56 -8.18 8.68 -3.37
C ALA A 56 -9.33 7.66 -3.49
N GLY A 57 -9.21 6.46 -4.09
CA GLY A 57 -10.31 5.47 -4.12
C GLY A 57 -11.65 5.90 -4.78
N ARG A 58 -11.80 7.16 -5.21
CA ARG A 58 -12.98 7.68 -5.90
C ARG A 58 -12.82 7.41 -7.38
N LYS A 59 -13.83 6.74 -7.92
CA LYS A 59 -14.03 6.64 -9.36
C LYS A 59 -13.98 8.04 -9.95
N HIS A 60 -13.05 8.28 -10.88
CA HIS A 60 -12.83 9.56 -11.57
C HIS A 60 -12.07 10.66 -10.79
N ALA A 61 -11.42 10.36 -9.66
CA ALA A 61 -10.48 11.32 -9.09
C ALA A 61 -9.31 11.59 -10.07
N PRO A 62 -8.86 12.84 -10.27
CA PRO A 62 -7.81 13.14 -11.25
C PRO A 62 -6.45 12.54 -10.85
N ASN A 63 -6.23 12.33 -9.54
CA ASN A 63 -4.96 11.86 -9.00
C ASN A 63 -4.86 10.34 -9.15
N THR A 64 -4.20 9.92 -10.23
CA THR A 64 -4.00 8.50 -10.55
C THR A 64 -2.53 8.13 -10.64
N ILE A 65 -2.23 6.86 -10.41
CA ILE A 65 -0.89 6.30 -10.55
C ILE A 65 -0.94 4.96 -11.30
N PRO A 66 -0.08 4.74 -12.31
CA PRO A 66 -0.03 3.45 -13.00
C PRO A 66 0.66 2.40 -12.11
N ILE A 67 -0.05 1.33 -11.78
CA ILE A 67 0.45 0.22 -10.97
C ILE A 67 0.02 -1.12 -11.56
N CYS A 68 0.68 -2.21 -11.18
CA CYS A 68 0.29 -3.53 -11.66
C CYS A 68 -1.00 -4.00 -11.01
N LEU A 69 -1.70 -4.93 -11.64
CA LEU A 69 -3.00 -5.40 -11.17
C LEU A 69 -2.96 -6.07 -9.79
N ASN A 70 -1.86 -6.76 -9.43
CA ASN A 70 -1.69 -7.29 -8.06
C ASN A 70 -1.64 -6.16 -7.03
N CYS A 71 -0.78 -5.15 -7.25
CA CYS A 71 -0.68 -4.00 -6.36
C CYS A 71 -1.96 -3.15 -6.36
N HIS A 72 -2.67 -3.11 -7.50
CA HIS A 72 -3.96 -2.46 -7.62
C HIS A 72 -5.00 -3.12 -6.71
N ALA A 73 -5.12 -4.45 -6.74
CA ALA A 73 -6.03 -5.19 -5.88
C ALA A 73 -5.73 -4.96 -4.39
N MET A 74 -4.44 -4.96 -4.02
CA MET A 74 -4.01 -4.65 -2.66
C MET A 74 -4.43 -3.24 -2.21
N LEU A 75 -4.17 -2.23 -3.03
CA LEU A 75 -4.47 -0.85 -2.69
C LEU A 75 -5.98 -0.59 -2.63
N SER A 76 -6.74 -1.14 -3.58
CA SER A 76 -8.21 -1.10 -3.56
C SER A 76 -8.79 -1.76 -2.32
N ARG A 77 -8.22 -2.88 -1.85
CA ARG A 77 -8.69 -3.54 -0.62
C ARG A 77 -8.52 -2.65 0.60
N ARG A 78 -7.38 -1.95 0.71
CA ARG A 78 -7.12 -1.01 1.82
C ARG A 78 -8.12 0.16 1.81
N GLN A 79 -8.39 0.71 0.63
CA GLN A 79 -9.32 1.82 0.47
C GLN A 79 -10.79 1.43 0.59
N TYR A 80 -11.12 0.15 0.35
CA TYR A 80 -12.48 -0.36 0.54
C TYR A 80 -12.93 -0.27 2.00
N GLU A 81 -11.99 -0.31 2.95
CA GLU A 81 -12.27 -0.27 4.39
C GLU A 81 -12.31 1.18 4.93
N TRP A 82 -12.23 2.19 4.05
CA TRP A 82 -12.33 3.60 4.46
C TRP A 82 -13.77 3.98 4.87
N PRO A 83 -13.96 4.90 5.84
CA PRO A 83 -15.29 5.28 6.33
C PRO A 83 -16.21 5.87 5.24
N ASP A 84 -17.51 5.57 5.27
CA ASP A 84 -18.50 6.03 4.26
C ASP A 84 -18.57 7.54 4.02
N LEU A 85 -18.18 8.36 5.01
CA LEU A 85 -18.02 9.81 4.87
C LEU A 85 -17.11 10.17 3.68
N TRP A 86 -16.20 9.26 3.33
CA TRP A 86 -15.37 9.24 2.13
C TRP A 86 -16.14 9.50 0.83
N LEU A 87 -17.37 9.01 0.68
CA LEU A 87 -18.10 9.13 -0.59
C LEU A 87 -18.75 10.50 -0.78
N LYS A 88 -18.91 11.27 0.31
CA LYS A 88 -19.78 12.46 0.32
C LYS A 88 -19.03 13.80 0.30
N GLU A 89 -17.79 13.87 0.81
CA GLU A 89 -17.09 15.15 0.96
C GLU A 89 -15.70 15.18 0.30
N PRO A 90 -15.39 16.15 -0.58
CA PRO A 90 -14.02 16.31 -1.08
C PRO A 90 -13.09 16.69 0.07
N CYS A 91 -12.38 15.72 0.64
CA CYS A 91 -11.45 15.97 1.73
C CYS A 91 -10.00 15.82 1.24
N ALA A 92 -9.16 16.80 1.51
CA ALA A 92 -7.72 16.70 1.25
C ALA A 92 -7.06 15.61 2.11
N LEU A 93 -7.58 15.36 3.33
CA LEU A 93 -7.10 14.30 4.24
C LEU A 93 -7.11 12.94 3.56
N PHE A 94 -8.12 12.71 2.76
CA PHE A 94 -8.42 11.48 2.07
C PHE A 94 -7.45 11.19 0.91
N LEU A 95 -6.99 12.24 0.23
CA LEU A 95 -5.84 12.13 -0.66
C LEU A 95 -4.54 11.81 0.12
N ILE A 96 -4.34 12.41 1.30
CA ILE A 96 -3.18 12.14 2.16
C ILE A 96 -3.18 10.66 2.59
N TRP A 97 -4.31 10.12 3.04
CA TRP A 97 -4.47 8.70 3.36
C TRP A 97 -4.12 7.79 2.18
N GLY A 98 -4.62 8.14 0.99
CA GLY A 98 -4.29 7.44 -0.25
C GLY A 98 -2.81 7.40 -0.59
N ILE A 99 -2.14 8.53 -0.40
CA ILE A 99 -0.69 8.64 -0.56
C ILE A 99 0.05 7.79 0.47
N LEU A 100 -0.40 7.78 1.73
CA LEU A 100 0.18 6.95 2.78
C LEU A 100 0.04 5.46 2.44
N ASP A 101 -1.14 4.99 2.04
CA ASP A 101 -1.35 3.60 1.63
C ASP A 101 -0.44 3.20 0.45
N PHE A 102 -0.27 4.09 -0.53
CA PHE A 102 0.67 3.90 -1.62
C PHE A 102 2.12 3.74 -1.13
N TYR A 103 2.58 4.60 -0.22
CA TYR A 103 3.94 4.54 0.31
C TYR A 103 4.17 3.32 1.18
N VAL A 104 3.21 2.92 2.01
CA VAL A 104 3.31 1.70 2.82
C VAL A 104 3.50 0.48 1.91
N LEU A 105 2.71 0.36 0.84
CA LEU A 105 2.89 -0.73 -0.12
C LEU A 105 4.20 -0.64 -0.90
N THR A 106 4.72 0.56 -1.15
CA THR A 106 6.00 0.74 -1.83
C THR A 106 7.19 0.34 -0.95
N LEU A 107 7.12 0.61 0.35
CA LEU A 107 8.17 0.28 1.31
C LEU A 107 8.23 -1.21 1.59
N ASN A 108 7.08 -1.84 1.82
CA ASN A 108 7.01 -3.27 1.98
C ASN A 108 5.63 -3.78 1.52
N PRO A 109 5.57 -4.40 0.34
CA PRO A 109 4.32 -4.84 -0.24
C PRO A 109 3.81 -6.14 0.42
N ALA A 110 4.54 -6.71 1.39
CA ALA A 110 4.08 -7.81 2.24
C ALA A 110 3.41 -7.34 3.54
N ILE A 111 3.42 -6.04 3.87
CA ILE A 111 2.78 -5.53 5.08
C ILE A 111 1.25 -5.72 4.99
N PRO A 112 0.64 -6.55 5.87
CA PRO A 112 -0.80 -6.68 5.97
C PRO A 112 -1.42 -5.35 6.41
N PHE A 113 -2.61 -5.04 5.91
CA PHE A 113 -3.33 -3.82 6.28
C PHE A 113 -3.64 -3.78 7.78
N GLU A 114 -3.89 -4.95 8.40
CA GLU A 114 -4.35 -5.06 9.78
C GLU A 114 -3.41 -4.38 10.80
N ILE A 115 -2.09 -4.38 10.56
CA ILE A 115 -1.12 -3.81 11.50
C ILE A 115 -1.18 -2.27 11.53
N PHE A 116 -1.42 -1.63 10.38
CA PHE A 116 -1.48 -0.17 10.30
C PHE A 116 -2.87 0.35 10.57
N SER A 117 -3.93 -0.34 10.14
CA SER A 117 -5.30 0.11 10.34
C SER A 117 -5.69 0.14 11.82
N GLU A 118 -5.26 -0.83 12.63
CA GLU A 118 -5.50 -0.83 14.07
C GLU A 118 -4.80 0.36 14.74
N GLN A 119 -3.51 0.57 14.48
CA GLN A 119 -2.74 1.70 15.03
C GLN A 119 -3.28 3.06 14.56
N CYS A 120 -3.73 3.14 13.31
CA CYS A 120 -4.32 4.34 12.73
C CYS A 120 -5.73 4.63 13.28
N VAL A 121 -6.57 3.62 13.45
CA VAL A 121 -7.91 3.75 14.04
C VAL A 121 -7.80 4.11 15.52
N GLU A 122 -6.86 3.51 16.26
CA GLU A 122 -6.54 3.90 17.63
C GLU A 122 -6.10 5.36 17.68
N ALA A 123 -5.12 5.76 16.86
CA ALA A 123 -4.64 7.13 16.78
C ALA A 123 -5.75 8.12 16.35
N MET A 124 -6.59 7.78 15.38
CA MET A 124 -7.72 8.61 14.94
C MET A 124 -8.80 8.71 16.02
N SER A 125 -9.11 7.62 16.72
CA SER A 125 -10.07 7.61 17.84
C SER A 125 -9.56 8.41 19.03
N GLU A 126 -8.24 8.43 19.24
CA GLU A 126 -7.58 9.17 20.30
C GLU A 126 -7.45 10.64 19.94
N VAL A 127 -7.16 10.98 18.68
CA VAL A 127 -7.17 12.36 18.14
C VAL A 127 -8.58 12.94 18.12
N SER A 128 -9.59 12.14 17.73
CA SER A 128 -11.00 12.54 17.75
C SER A 128 -11.54 12.72 19.17
N ARG A 129 -11.06 11.92 20.14
CA ARG A 129 -11.30 12.17 21.57
C ARG A 129 -10.57 13.40 22.09
N LYS A 130 -9.35 13.65 21.60
CA LYS A 130 -8.46 14.64 22.19
C LYS A 130 -8.73 16.07 21.76
N ASN A 131 -9.36 16.39 20.62
CA ASN A 131 -9.75 17.79 20.33
C ASN A 131 -10.80 17.96 19.22
N ALA A 132 -11.75 18.86 19.44
CA ALA A 132 -12.25 19.77 18.41
C ALA A 132 -11.03 20.39 17.70
N ILE A 133 -10.74 20.00 16.46
CA ILE A 133 -9.41 20.21 15.88
C ILE A 133 -9.26 21.67 15.43
N GLY A 134 -8.51 22.46 16.20
CA GLY A 134 -7.88 23.69 15.74
C GLY A 134 -6.65 23.44 14.85
N PRO A 135 -6.24 24.41 14.02
CA PRO A 135 -5.26 24.25 12.93
C PRO A 135 -3.85 23.79 13.34
N PHE A 136 -3.51 23.84 14.63
CA PHE A 136 -2.20 23.43 15.16
C PHE A 136 -1.92 21.92 15.03
N SER A 137 -2.98 21.09 15.06
CA SER A 137 -2.85 19.62 15.01
C SER A 137 -2.39 19.11 13.65
N LEU A 138 -2.92 19.69 12.56
CA LEU A 138 -2.53 19.31 11.20
C LEU A 138 -1.08 19.67 10.89
N ILE A 139 -0.59 20.79 11.43
CA ILE A 139 0.80 21.22 11.29
C ILE A 139 1.74 20.21 11.97
N GLN A 140 1.39 19.71 13.16
CA GLN A 140 2.19 18.70 13.85
C GLN A 140 2.23 17.36 13.11
N ILE A 141 1.09 16.91 12.56
CA ILE A 141 1.04 15.68 11.76
C ILE A 141 1.88 15.82 10.48
N MET A 142 1.79 16.96 9.80
CA MET A 142 2.61 17.25 8.61
C MET A 142 4.10 17.33 8.94
N LEU A 143 4.46 17.96 10.06
CA LEU A 143 5.85 17.98 10.55
C LEU A 143 6.36 16.58 10.89
N PHE A 144 5.53 15.74 11.52
CA PHE A 144 5.90 14.37 11.83
C PHE A 144 6.15 13.54 10.57
N ILE A 145 5.29 13.68 9.56
CA ILE A 145 5.46 13.02 8.26
C ILE A 145 6.73 13.50 7.55
N VAL A 146 7.01 14.81 7.57
CA VAL A 146 8.24 15.37 6.98
C VAL A 146 9.49 14.84 7.68
N VAL A 147 9.49 14.78 9.01
CA VAL A 147 10.60 14.23 9.81
C VAL A 147 10.77 12.73 9.53
N LEU A 148 9.69 11.98 9.42
CA LEU A 148 9.73 10.55 9.13
C LEU A 148 10.33 10.28 7.74
N VAL A 149 9.90 11.04 6.72
CA VAL A 149 10.45 10.95 5.35
C VAL A 149 11.94 11.33 5.32
N TRP A 150 12.33 12.35 6.10
CA TRP A 150 13.72 12.76 6.19
C TRP A 150 14.58 11.71 6.91
N ALA A 151 14.09 11.13 8.02
CA ALA A 151 14.75 10.06 8.75
C ALA A 151 14.95 8.81 7.88
N ILE A 152 13.94 8.40 7.10
CA ILE A 152 14.05 7.28 6.16
C ILE A 152 15.13 7.54 5.09
N LYS A 153 15.23 8.77 4.59
CA LYS A 153 16.27 9.15 3.61
C LYS A 153 17.66 9.28 4.23
N ALA A 154 17.75 9.54 5.54
CA ALA A 154 19.00 9.67 6.26
C ALA A 154 19.59 8.31 6.70
N ILE A 155 18.85 7.21 6.57
CA ILE A 155 19.38 5.87 6.81
C ILE A 155 20.36 5.53 5.66
N PRO A 156 21.67 5.37 5.94
CA PRO A 156 22.62 5.00 4.90
C PRO A 156 22.33 3.59 4.40
N ALA A 157 22.45 3.37 3.09
CA ALA A 157 22.15 2.08 2.44
C ALA A 157 22.95 0.89 3.04
N SER A 158 24.06 1.15 3.73
CA SER A 158 24.84 0.16 4.48
C SER A 158 24.14 -0.40 5.72
N ALA A 159 23.25 0.36 6.36
CA ALA A 159 22.47 -0.09 7.53
C ALA A 159 21.30 -1.01 7.16
N ILE A 160 20.89 -1.04 5.89
CA ILE A 160 19.85 -1.93 5.37
C ILE A 160 20.44 -3.31 5.07
N LYS A 161 21.70 -3.38 4.57
CA LYS A 161 22.40 -4.65 4.31
C LYS A 161 22.70 -5.49 5.55
N SER A 162 22.87 -4.88 6.72
CA SER A 162 23.17 -5.61 7.96
C SER A 162 21.96 -6.37 8.55
N ILE A 163 20.78 -6.24 7.96
CA ILE A 163 19.56 -6.95 8.38
C ILE A 163 19.31 -8.18 7.48
N GLU A 164 19.89 -8.22 6.27
CA GLU A 164 19.64 -9.26 5.26
C GLU A 164 20.60 -10.46 5.30
N GLU A 165 21.65 -10.45 6.15
CA GLU A 165 22.50 -11.63 6.36
C GLU A 165 22.02 -12.45 7.57
N PRO A 166 21.32 -13.59 7.38
CA PRO A 166 21.18 -14.57 8.44
C PRO A 166 22.58 -15.09 8.81
N GLN A 167 22.92 -14.99 10.10
CA GLN A 167 24.10 -15.63 10.68
C GLN A 167 24.03 -17.16 10.53
N TYR A 168 24.43 -17.66 9.37
CA TYR A 168 24.81 -19.05 9.16
C TYR A 168 25.90 -19.11 8.09
N ALA A 169 27.16 -19.17 8.54
CA ALA A 169 28.11 -20.23 8.17
C ALA A 169 29.56 -19.86 8.54
N LYS A 170 30.09 -20.66 9.49
CA LYS A 170 31.51 -20.93 9.85
C LYS A 170 32.31 -19.83 10.55
#